data_AF-A0A8T4X6Q2-F1
#
_entry.id   AF-A0A8T4X6Q2-F1
#
_cell.length_a   1.000
_cell.length_b   1.000
_cell.length_c   1.000
_cell.angle_alpha   90.00
_cell.angle_beta   90.00
_cell.angle_gamma   90.00
#
_symmetry.space_group_name_H-M   'P 1'
#
loop_
_entity.id
_entity.type
_entity.pdbx_description
1 polymer ?
#
loop_
_entity_poly.entity_id
_entity_poly.type
_entity_poly.pdbx_seq_one_letter_code
_entity_poly.pdbx_strand_id
1 'polypeptide(L)'
;MVVKHKKIPKRFLENREKWETNRAKILEIISSDKFTYTEIISKSGLSDTAVLNHFKKMQEDKLIENKREGTRSYYVLTTKGNENLLDIIREQQETAGRLKDTGTTYFVNRSELGLTLTICSLPWGIDPHMTNNVKLEQLKLLKTQDVEEMEKLLFKKLSKNIRDIREHNVKFQNDALNLLETEKFVLSFNVNLPDLHKSIKQKSLETLENMSDEEVTARFEEELGYMENVGK
;
A
#
# COMPACT_ATOMS: atom_id res chain seq x y z
N MET A 1 -21.10 22.02 -3.16
CA MET A 1 -21.83 20.91 -2.50
C MET A 1 -20.89 20.24 -1.50
N VAL A 2 -21.19 20.31 -0.20
CA VAL A 2 -20.42 19.61 0.83
C VAL A 2 -20.87 18.15 0.83
N VAL A 3 -20.03 17.26 0.29
CA VAL A 3 -20.27 15.81 0.33
C VAL A 3 -20.14 15.38 1.80
N LYS A 4 -21.25 15.02 2.44
CA LYS A 4 -21.22 14.41 3.77
C LYS A 4 -20.64 13.00 3.64
N HIS A 5 -19.36 12.85 3.94
CA HIS A 5 -18.70 11.55 4.00
C HIS A 5 -19.32 10.71 5.13
N LYS A 6 -19.85 9.53 4.78
CA LYS A 6 -20.35 8.57 5.77
C LYS A 6 -19.13 7.92 6.44
N LYS A 7 -18.87 8.28 7.69
CA LYS A 7 -17.86 7.60 8.52
C LYS A 7 -18.16 6.11 8.58
N ILE A 8 -17.16 5.29 8.28
CA ILE A 8 -17.27 3.84 8.32
C ILE A 8 -17.27 3.40 9.79
N PRO A 9 -18.21 2.52 10.21
CA PRO A 9 -18.27 2.08 11.60
C PRO A 9 -16.98 1.38 12.05
N LYS A 10 -16.44 1.74 13.23
CA LYS A 10 -15.22 1.15 13.82
C LYS A 10 -15.22 -0.39 13.82
N ARG A 11 -16.38 -0.99 14.13
CA ARG A 11 -16.59 -2.44 14.12
C ARG A 11 -16.32 -3.10 12.76
N PHE A 12 -16.49 -2.36 11.66
CA PHE A 12 -16.22 -2.85 10.31
C PHE A 12 -14.70 -2.96 10.05
N LEU A 13 -13.92 -1.99 10.55
CA LEU A 13 -12.46 -1.99 10.45
C LEU A 13 -11.85 -3.13 11.25
N GLU A 14 -12.26 -3.31 12.50
CA GLU A 14 -11.80 -4.38 13.39
C GLU A 14 -12.11 -5.78 12.80
N ASN A 15 -13.29 -5.95 12.20
CA ASN A 15 -13.66 -7.21 11.55
C ASN A 15 -12.80 -7.49 10.31
N ARG A 16 -12.43 -6.46 9.54
CA ARG A 16 -11.60 -6.62 8.34
C ARG A 16 -10.15 -6.93 8.69
N GLU A 17 -9.58 -6.29 9.70
CA GLU A 17 -8.23 -6.60 10.18
C GLU A 17 -8.12 -8.06 10.66
N LYS A 18 -9.12 -8.51 11.44
CA LYS A 18 -9.21 -9.91 11.88
C LYS A 18 -9.36 -10.87 10.68
N TRP A 19 -10.10 -10.46 9.66
CA TRP A 19 -10.27 -11.23 8.43
C TRP A 19 -8.95 -11.42 7.67
N GLU A 20 -8.20 -10.35 7.42
CA GLU A 20 -6.92 -10.44 6.70
C GLU A 20 -5.86 -11.21 7.51
N THR A 21 -5.82 -11.03 8.83
CA THR A 21 -4.92 -11.78 9.72
C THR A 21 -5.15 -13.29 9.64
N ASN A 22 -6.41 -13.71 9.71
CA ASN A 22 -6.77 -15.13 9.61
C ASN A 22 -6.46 -15.70 8.23
N ARG A 23 -6.73 -14.94 7.17
CA ARG A 23 -6.45 -15.33 5.79
C ARG A 23 -4.96 -15.55 5.56
N ALA A 24 -4.12 -14.63 6.04
CA ALA A 24 -2.67 -14.75 5.90
C ALA A 24 -2.12 -15.97 6.64
N LYS A 25 -2.60 -16.23 7.87
CA LYS A 25 -2.21 -17.41 8.63
C LYS A 25 -2.52 -18.72 7.89
N ILE A 26 -3.66 -18.77 7.21
CA ILE A 26 -4.04 -19.93 6.38
C ILE A 26 -3.10 -20.07 5.18
N LEU A 27 -2.81 -18.98 4.47
CA LEU A 27 -1.93 -18.98 3.30
C LEU A 27 -0.50 -19.38 3.68
N GLU A 28 0.01 -18.94 4.82
CA GLU A 28 1.32 -19.33 5.35
C GLU A 28 1.41 -20.83 5.68
N ILE A 29 0.32 -21.43 6.18
CA ILE A 29 0.29 -22.89 6.38
C ILE A 29 0.37 -23.59 5.02
N ILE A 30 -0.47 -23.21 4.07
CA ILE A 30 -0.54 -23.85 2.75
C ILE A 30 0.73 -23.59 1.91
N SER A 31 1.50 -22.55 2.20
CA SER A 31 2.75 -22.26 1.50
C SER A 31 3.88 -23.22 1.86
N SER A 32 3.86 -23.76 3.08
CA SER A 32 4.91 -24.64 3.57
C SER A 32 4.87 -26.04 2.96
N ASP A 33 3.66 -26.57 2.70
CA ASP A 33 3.43 -27.88 2.07
C ASP A 33 1.93 -28.01 1.70
N LYS A 34 1.54 -29.12 1.09
CA LYS A 34 0.14 -29.50 0.88
C LYS A 34 -0.48 -29.99 2.19
N PHE A 35 -1.64 -29.44 2.56
CA PHE A 35 -2.37 -29.85 3.75
C PHE A 35 -3.83 -30.16 3.45
N THR A 36 -4.39 -31.12 4.17
CA THR A 36 -5.83 -31.36 4.18
C THR A 36 -6.56 -30.25 4.94
N TYR A 37 -7.86 -30.11 4.68
CA TYR A 37 -8.69 -29.12 5.36
C TYR A 37 -8.63 -29.26 6.90
N THR A 38 -8.68 -30.50 7.40
CA THR A 38 -8.63 -30.81 8.83
C THR A 38 -7.27 -30.44 9.45
N GLU A 39 -6.18 -30.66 8.73
CA GLU A 39 -4.83 -30.25 9.17
C GLU A 39 -4.70 -28.72 9.21
N ILE A 40 -5.31 -28.01 8.26
CA ILE A 40 -5.29 -26.54 8.21
C ILE A 40 -6.09 -25.94 9.38
N ILE A 41 -7.25 -26.50 9.72
CA ILE A 41 -7.98 -26.10 10.94
C ILE A 41 -7.10 -26.30 12.18
N SER A 42 -6.49 -27.48 12.31
CA SER A 42 -5.66 -27.82 13.47
C SER A 42 -4.44 -26.89 13.59
N LYS A 43 -3.73 -26.63 12.49
CA LYS A 43 -2.54 -25.76 12.47
C LYS A 43 -2.85 -24.28 12.63
N SER A 44 -3.97 -23.81 12.06
CA SER A 44 -4.37 -22.40 12.15
C SER A 44 -4.98 -22.05 13.49
N GLY A 45 -5.56 -23.02 14.21
CA GLY A 45 -6.32 -22.78 15.45
C GLY A 45 -7.61 -21.97 15.21
N LEU A 46 -8.06 -21.88 13.96
CA LEU A 46 -9.29 -21.18 13.58
C LEU A 46 -10.49 -22.13 13.64
N SER A 47 -11.69 -21.58 13.79
CA SER A 47 -12.91 -22.40 13.71
C SER A 47 -13.15 -22.87 12.28
N ASP A 48 -13.84 -24.00 12.15
CA ASP A 48 -14.24 -24.58 10.87
C ASP A 48 -14.94 -23.55 9.96
N THR A 49 -15.93 -22.84 10.50
CA THR A 49 -16.65 -21.79 9.75
C THR A 49 -15.74 -20.65 9.29
N ALA A 50 -14.75 -20.26 10.09
CA ALA A 50 -13.80 -19.22 9.70
C ALA A 50 -12.92 -19.70 8.53
N VAL A 51 -12.36 -20.91 8.63
CA VAL A 51 -11.53 -21.49 7.57
C VAL A 51 -12.34 -21.66 6.28
N LEU A 52 -13.57 -22.19 6.36
CA LEU A 52 -14.45 -22.37 5.21
C LEU A 52 -14.73 -21.04 4.47
N ASN A 53 -15.05 -19.99 5.23
CA ASN A 53 -15.33 -18.67 4.66
C ASN A 53 -14.12 -18.08 3.93
N HIS A 54 -12.92 -18.21 4.51
CA HIS A 54 -11.69 -17.80 3.84
C HIS A 54 -11.40 -18.65 2.60
N PHE A 55 -11.59 -19.97 2.69
CA PHE A 55 -11.34 -20.90 1.58
C PHE A 55 -12.21 -20.58 0.37
N LYS A 56 -13.51 -20.39 0.59
CA LYS A 56 -14.43 -20.04 -0.50
C LYS A 56 -13.93 -18.80 -1.23
N LYS A 57 -13.55 -17.76 -0.48
CA LYS A 57 -13.04 -16.52 -1.07
C LYS A 57 -11.69 -16.70 -1.78
N MET A 58 -10.76 -17.45 -1.18
CA MET A 58 -9.45 -17.71 -1.79
C MET A 58 -9.54 -18.60 -3.05
N GLN A 59 -10.52 -19.50 -3.11
CA GLN A 59 -10.80 -20.30 -4.31
C GLN A 59 -11.45 -19.44 -5.40
N GLU A 60 -12.41 -18.58 -5.05
CA GLU A 60 -12.99 -17.58 -5.97
C GLU A 60 -11.89 -16.68 -6.57
N ASP A 61 -10.95 -16.25 -5.74
CA ASP A 61 -9.83 -15.40 -6.15
C ASP A 61 -8.69 -16.18 -6.86
N LYS A 62 -8.83 -17.51 -6.96
CA LYS A 62 -7.87 -18.47 -7.56
C LYS A 62 -6.49 -18.49 -6.89
N LEU A 63 -6.43 -18.28 -5.58
CA LEU A 63 -5.20 -18.30 -4.79
C LEU A 63 -4.84 -19.71 -4.29
N ILE A 64 -5.86 -20.52 -4.02
CA ILE A 64 -5.70 -21.91 -3.61
C ILE A 64 -6.49 -22.82 -4.54
N GLU A 65 -6.03 -24.04 -4.70
CA GLU A 65 -6.74 -25.10 -5.41
C GLU A 65 -6.77 -26.38 -4.59
N ASN A 66 -7.78 -27.22 -4.85
CA ASN A 66 -7.89 -28.53 -4.23
C ASN A 66 -7.27 -29.58 -5.18
N LYS A 67 -6.29 -30.33 -4.69
CA LYS A 67 -5.69 -31.47 -5.39
C LYS A 67 -6.04 -32.75 -4.68
N ARG A 68 -6.50 -33.74 -5.43
CA ARG A 68 -6.81 -35.07 -4.91
C ARG A 68 -5.63 -35.99 -5.16
N GLU A 69 -5.14 -36.64 -4.11
CA GLU A 69 -4.13 -37.67 -4.20
C GLU A 69 -4.63 -38.92 -3.47
N GLY A 70 -4.98 -39.95 -4.25
CA GLY A 70 -5.67 -41.12 -3.76
C GLY A 70 -7.04 -40.77 -3.16
N THR A 71 -7.26 -41.14 -1.89
CA THR A 71 -8.51 -40.88 -1.17
C THR A 71 -8.54 -39.53 -0.48
N ARG A 72 -7.42 -38.80 -0.42
CA ARG A 72 -7.29 -37.54 0.31
C ARG A 72 -7.32 -36.34 -0.62
N SER A 73 -7.93 -35.26 -0.15
CA SER A 73 -7.96 -33.96 -0.80
C SER A 73 -7.09 -32.97 -0.03
N TYR A 74 -6.13 -32.41 -0.73
CA TYR A 74 -5.16 -31.44 -0.22
C TYR A 74 -5.42 -30.08 -0.84
N TYR A 75 -5.05 -29.03 -0.12
CA TYR A 75 -5.06 -27.66 -0.61
C TYR A 75 -3.63 -27.22 -0.84
N VAL A 76 -3.41 -26.59 -1.99
CA VAL A 76 -2.11 -26.06 -2.40
C VAL A 76 -2.29 -24.65 -2.95
N LEU A 77 -1.23 -23.84 -2.86
CA LEU A 77 -1.20 -22.55 -3.54
C LEU A 77 -1.12 -22.77 -5.05
N THR A 78 -1.86 -21.94 -5.79
CA THR A 78 -1.68 -21.78 -7.23
C THR A 78 -0.45 -20.91 -7.50
N THR A 79 -0.01 -20.79 -8.76
CA THR A 79 1.05 -19.82 -9.14
C THR A 79 0.70 -18.41 -8.69
N LYS A 80 -0.54 -17.96 -8.98
CA LYS A 80 -1.08 -16.67 -8.52
C LYS A 80 -1.11 -16.56 -6.99
N GLY A 81 -1.42 -17.67 -6.32
CA GLY A 81 -1.39 -17.79 -4.87
C GLY A 81 0.00 -17.58 -4.28
N ASN A 82 1.03 -18.16 -4.89
CA ASN A 82 2.43 -17.98 -4.48
C ASN A 82 2.93 -16.54 -4.72
N GLU A 83 2.59 -15.94 -5.85
CA GLU A 83 2.94 -14.54 -6.14
C GLU A 83 2.25 -13.58 -5.14
N ASN A 84 0.96 -13.78 -4.89
CA ASN A 84 0.23 -13.00 -3.88
C ASN A 84 0.70 -13.29 -2.46
N LEU A 85 1.11 -14.52 -2.16
CA LEU A 85 1.66 -14.85 -0.85
C LEU A 85 2.92 -14.02 -0.59
N LEU A 86 3.83 -13.89 -1.56
CA LEU A 86 5.00 -13.03 -1.40
C LEU A 86 4.63 -11.56 -1.21
N ASP A 87 3.61 -11.06 -1.90
CA ASP A 87 3.10 -9.70 -1.68
C ASP A 87 2.44 -9.52 -0.31
N ILE A 88 1.62 -10.48 0.13
CA ILE A 88 0.94 -10.45 1.44
C ILE A 88 1.96 -10.62 2.56
N ILE A 89 2.91 -11.55 2.41
CA ILE A 89 4.02 -11.77 3.34
C ILE A 89 4.93 -10.55 3.33
N ARG A 90 5.24 -9.93 2.18
CA ARG A 90 6.05 -8.71 2.11
C ARG A 90 5.32 -7.53 2.73
N GLU A 91 4.04 -7.32 2.48
CA GLU A 91 3.24 -6.31 3.20
C GLU A 91 3.29 -6.59 4.70
N GLN A 92 3.13 -7.84 5.12
CA GLN A 92 3.17 -8.22 6.55
C GLN A 92 4.57 -8.23 7.17
N GLN A 93 5.63 -8.48 6.41
CA GLN A 93 7.04 -8.52 6.85
C GLN A 93 7.71 -7.15 6.71
N GLU A 94 7.32 -6.31 5.78
CA GLU A 94 7.65 -4.89 5.80
C GLU A 94 6.94 -4.22 6.99
N THR A 95 5.72 -4.68 7.31
CA THR A 95 5.03 -4.33 8.54
C THR A 95 5.78 -4.90 9.76
N ALA A 96 6.11 -6.20 9.81
CA ALA A 96 6.68 -6.90 10.98
C ALA A 96 8.19 -6.70 11.21
N GLY A 97 8.98 -6.54 10.15
CA GLY A 97 10.40 -6.22 10.18
C GLY A 97 10.65 -4.80 10.64
N ARG A 98 9.84 -3.84 10.18
CA ARG A 98 9.86 -2.46 10.70
C ARG A 98 9.36 -2.39 12.16
N LEU A 99 8.49 -3.31 12.59
CA LEU A 99 8.01 -3.44 13.98
C LEU A 99 9.10 -3.96 14.96
N LYS A 100 10.03 -4.78 14.50
CA LYS A 100 11.04 -5.42 15.37
C LYS A 100 12.22 -4.52 15.71
N ASP A 101 12.62 -3.64 14.79
CA ASP A 101 13.82 -2.81 14.95
C ASP A 101 13.56 -1.44 15.60
N THR A 102 12.30 -1.02 15.76
CA THR A 102 11.97 0.37 16.17
C THR A 102 11.17 0.51 17.46
N GLY A 103 10.66 -0.59 18.03
CA GLY A 103 9.84 -0.54 19.26
C GLY A 103 8.60 0.36 19.15
N THR A 104 8.10 0.63 17.94
CA THR A 104 6.97 1.53 17.69
C THR A 104 5.71 0.83 17.23
N THR A 105 4.60 1.33 17.75
CA THR A 105 3.24 0.78 17.71
C THR A 105 2.45 1.22 16.47
N TYR A 106 1.71 0.25 15.92
CA TYR A 106 0.46 0.32 15.16
C TYR A 106 0.32 1.31 14.00
N PHE A 107 -0.02 0.75 12.84
CA PHE A 107 -0.33 1.43 11.60
C PHE A 107 -1.83 1.78 11.58
N VAL A 108 -2.16 3.06 11.41
CA VAL A 108 -3.54 3.43 11.09
C VAL A 108 -3.60 3.64 9.59
N ASN A 109 -4.19 2.69 8.86
CA ASN A 109 -4.61 2.97 7.49
C ASN A 109 -5.64 4.11 7.54
N ARG A 110 -5.28 5.27 6.99
CA ARG A 110 -6.14 6.47 6.95
C ARG A 110 -6.81 6.66 5.59
N SER A 111 -6.78 5.67 4.71
CA SER A 111 -7.50 5.68 3.44
C SER A 111 -9.00 5.41 3.65
N GLU A 112 -9.76 6.43 4.04
CA GLU A 112 -11.23 6.32 3.96
C GLU A 112 -11.67 6.16 2.49
N LEU A 113 -10.94 6.74 1.54
CA LEU A 113 -11.24 6.67 0.11
C LEU A 113 -11.02 5.26 -0.45
N GLY A 114 -9.86 4.66 -0.22
CA GLY A 114 -9.55 3.32 -0.70
C GLY A 114 -10.51 2.26 -0.15
N LEU A 115 -10.86 2.39 1.13
CA LEU A 115 -11.87 1.54 1.74
C LEU A 115 -13.26 1.75 1.11
N THR A 116 -13.67 2.99 0.90
CA THR A 116 -14.97 3.33 0.28
C THR A 116 -15.07 2.79 -1.15
N LEU A 117 -14.03 2.98 -1.97
CA LEU A 117 -14.00 2.51 -3.35
C LEU A 117 -14.01 0.99 -3.43
N THR A 118 -13.29 0.31 -2.54
CA THR A 118 -13.33 -1.15 -2.43
C THR A 118 -14.74 -1.66 -2.12
N ILE A 119 -15.47 -1.02 -1.18
CA ILE A 119 -16.86 -1.38 -0.85
C ILE A 119 -17.77 -1.21 -2.07
N CYS A 120 -17.53 -0.18 -2.88
CA CYS A 120 -18.25 0.05 -4.13
C CYS A 120 -17.81 -0.88 -5.27
N SER A 121 -16.94 -1.86 -5.02
CA SER A 121 -16.37 -2.74 -6.06
C SER A 121 -15.64 -1.97 -7.16
N LEU A 122 -15.08 -0.81 -6.82
CA LEU A 122 -14.27 0.00 -7.72
C LEU A 122 -12.78 -0.30 -7.49
N PRO A 123 -11.98 -0.42 -8.57
CA PRO A 123 -10.54 -0.62 -8.43
C PRO A 123 -9.91 0.60 -7.78
N TRP A 124 -9.03 0.37 -6.80
CA TRP A 124 -8.25 1.38 -6.12
C TRP A 124 -6.80 0.93 -6.02
N GLY A 125 -5.86 1.84 -6.26
CA GLY A 125 -4.44 1.50 -6.44
C GLY A 125 -3.47 2.30 -5.58
N ILE A 126 -3.95 3.18 -4.69
CA ILE A 126 -3.08 3.95 -3.80
C ILE A 126 -3.31 3.45 -2.37
N ASP A 127 -2.40 2.67 -1.82
CA ASP A 127 -2.46 2.28 -0.41
C ASP A 127 -1.61 3.24 0.43
N PRO A 128 -2.20 4.15 1.22
CA PRO A 128 -1.43 5.06 2.04
C PRO A 128 -0.96 4.32 3.29
N HIS A 129 0.27 3.82 3.24
CA HIS A 129 0.97 3.39 4.43
C HIS A 129 1.50 4.62 5.18
N MET A 130 0.72 5.14 6.12
CA MET A 130 1.19 6.16 7.06
C MET A 130 1.77 5.50 8.31
N THR A 131 3.06 5.69 8.53
CA THR A 131 3.75 5.30 9.76
C THR A 131 3.92 6.51 10.68
N ASN A 132 3.30 6.46 11.85
CA ASN A 132 3.54 7.44 12.90
C ASN A 132 4.16 6.75 14.11
N ASN A 133 5.25 7.31 14.63
CA ASN A 133 5.77 6.91 15.93
C ASN A 133 4.78 7.39 17.02
N VAL A 134 4.32 6.50 17.91
CA VAL A 134 3.38 6.83 18.99
C VAL A 134 3.84 7.99 19.88
N LYS A 135 5.15 8.22 20.00
CA LYS A 135 5.68 9.39 20.72
C LYS A 135 5.34 10.74 20.07
N LEU A 136 4.90 10.73 18.80
CA LEU A 136 4.53 11.91 18.02
C LEU A 136 3.02 12.14 17.96
N GLU A 137 2.18 11.41 18.71
CA GLU A 137 0.72 11.66 18.76
C GLU A 137 0.36 13.08 19.21
N GLN A 138 1.27 13.74 19.94
CA GLN A 138 1.14 15.15 20.31
C GLN A 138 1.29 16.09 19.11
N LEU A 139 2.00 15.66 18.06
CA LEU A 139 2.07 16.36 16.78
C LEU A 139 0.87 15.93 15.93
N LYS A 140 -0.08 16.86 15.75
CA LYS A 140 -1.19 16.68 14.79
C LYS A 140 -0.65 16.79 13.36
N LEU A 141 0.08 15.76 12.89
CA LEU A 141 0.79 15.77 11.60
C LEU A 141 -0.17 15.83 10.41
N LEU A 142 -0.98 14.79 10.23
CA LEU A 142 -1.99 14.72 9.16
C LEU A 142 -3.28 14.14 9.73
N LYS A 143 -4.41 14.59 9.21
CA LYS A 143 -5.76 14.03 9.43
C LYS A 143 -6.11 13.11 8.27
N THR A 144 -7.16 12.30 8.44
CA THR A 144 -7.71 11.44 7.39
C THR A 144 -8.07 12.24 6.14
N GLN A 145 -8.64 13.44 6.29
CA GLN A 145 -8.98 14.31 5.16
C GLN A 145 -7.75 14.72 4.35
N ASP A 146 -6.65 15.05 5.00
CA ASP A 146 -5.40 15.45 4.33
C ASP A 146 -4.86 14.29 3.48
N VAL A 147 -4.95 13.05 3.99
CA VAL A 147 -4.57 11.83 3.25
C VAL A 147 -5.46 11.63 2.03
N GLU A 148 -6.78 11.74 2.19
CA GLU A 148 -7.73 11.62 1.09
C GLU A 148 -7.50 12.70 0.00
N GLU A 149 -7.15 13.92 0.39
CA GLU A 149 -6.80 14.99 -0.56
C GLU A 149 -5.56 14.66 -1.37
N MET A 150 -4.50 14.15 -0.72
CA MET A 150 -3.29 13.68 -1.40
C MET A 150 -3.57 12.52 -2.35
N GLU A 151 -4.36 11.54 -1.92
CA GLU A 151 -4.78 10.41 -2.77
C GLU A 151 -5.53 10.88 -4.02
N LYS A 152 -6.50 11.79 -3.86
CA LYS A 152 -7.24 12.37 -4.99
C LYS A 152 -6.33 13.16 -5.93
N LEU A 153 -5.37 13.91 -5.38
CA LEU A 153 -4.41 14.67 -6.19
C LEU A 153 -3.55 13.75 -7.03
N LEU A 154 -2.96 12.72 -6.40
CA LEU A 154 -2.16 11.70 -7.07
C LEU A 154 -2.98 10.98 -8.15
N PHE A 155 -4.18 10.51 -7.82
CA PHE A 155 -5.07 9.85 -8.78
C PHE A 155 -5.34 10.74 -10.00
N LYS A 156 -5.67 12.02 -9.81
CA LYS A 156 -5.93 12.96 -10.90
C LYS A 156 -4.70 13.18 -11.77
N LYS A 157 -3.52 13.37 -11.16
CA LYS A 157 -2.26 13.59 -11.90
C LYS A 157 -1.87 12.35 -12.72
N LEU A 158 -1.91 11.17 -12.12
CA LEU A 158 -1.62 9.91 -12.79
C LEU A 158 -2.62 9.62 -13.91
N SER A 159 -3.92 9.82 -13.65
CA SER A 159 -4.97 9.61 -14.65
C SER A 159 -4.79 10.50 -15.89
N LYS A 160 -4.39 11.76 -15.68
CA LYS A 160 -4.09 12.68 -16.78
C LYS A 160 -2.89 12.17 -17.58
N ASN A 161 -1.76 11.88 -16.91
CA ASN A 161 -0.54 11.46 -17.60
C ASN A 161 -0.74 10.13 -18.37
N ILE A 162 -1.47 9.17 -17.80
CA ILE A 162 -1.80 7.90 -18.48
C ILE A 162 -2.67 8.15 -19.72
N ARG A 163 -3.64 9.07 -19.64
CA ARG A 163 -4.46 9.45 -20.79
C ARG A 163 -3.63 10.10 -21.88
N ASP A 164 -2.76 11.05 -21.52
CA ASP A 164 -1.89 11.75 -22.46
C ASP A 164 -0.99 10.76 -23.23
N ILE A 165 -0.46 9.73 -22.53
CA ILE A 165 0.31 8.63 -23.15
C ILE A 165 -0.54 7.84 -24.16
N ARG A 166 -1.78 7.51 -23.81
CA ARG A 166 -2.70 6.77 -24.70
C ARG A 166 -3.04 7.56 -25.97
N GLU A 167 -3.17 8.88 -25.86
CA GLU A 167 -3.59 9.77 -26.94
C GLU A 167 -2.46 10.14 -27.91
N HIS A 168 -1.20 10.20 -27.45
CA HIS A 168 -0.09 10.79 -28.22
C HIS A 168 1.04 9.83 -28.62
N ASN A 169 1.06 8.56 -28.16
CA ASN A 169 2.18 7.65 -28.39
C ASN A 169 1.77 6.24 -28.84
N VAL A 170 1.46 6.09 -30.14
CA VAL A 170 0.96 4.83 -30.76
C VAL A 170 1.98 3.67 -30.72
N LYS A 171 3.30 3.96 -30.69
CA LYS A 171 4.35 2.92 -30.70
C LYS A 171 4.63 2.23 -29.36
N PHE A 172 4.23 2.83 -28.24
CA PHE A 172 4.50 2.32 -26.88
C PHE A 172 3.32 1.54 -26.28
N GLN A 173 2.23 1.35 -27.03
CA GLN A 173 0.94 0.97 -26.45
C GLN A 173 0.92 -0.43 -25.84
N ASN A 174 1.47 -1.47 -26.46
CA ASN A 174 1.26 -2.82 -25.95
C ASN A 174 2.05 -3.12 -24.67
N ASP A 175 3.34 -2.77 -24.62
CA ASP A 175 4.16 -3.04 -23.43
C ASP A 175 3.78 -2.11 -22.27
N ALA A 176 3.50 -0.84 -22.53
CA ALA A 176 3.09 0.10 -21.49
C ALA A 176 1.69 -0.21 -20.94
N LEU A 177 0.76 -0.68 -21.77
CA LEU A 177 -0.57 -1.11 -21.31
C LEU A 177 -0.49 -2.39 -20.49
N ASN A 178 0.35 -3.35 -20.89
CA ASN A 178 0.58 -4.56 -20.10
C ASN A 178 1.18 -4.21 -18.72
N LEU A 179 2.17 -3.30 -18.66
CA LEU A 179 2.74 -2.85 -17.40
C LEU A 179 1.69 -2.19 -16.48
N LEU A 180 0.73 -1.44 -17.04
CA LEU A 180 -0.37 -0.84 -16.26
C LEU A 180 -1.33 -1.88 -15.67
N GLU A 181 -1.37 -3.10 -16.23
CA GLU A 181 -2.24 -4.19 -15.76
C GLU A 181 -1.52 -5.15 -14.80
N THR A 182 -0.19 -5.27 -14.89
CA THR A 182 0.59 -6.27 -14.14
C THR A 182 1.44 -5.68 -13.02
N GLU A 183 1.90 -4.43 -13.16
CA GLU A 183 2.89 -3.86 -12.26
C GLU A 183 2.28 -2.99 -11.16
N LYS A 184 2.97 -2.94 -10.03
CA LYS A 184 2.68 -2.04 -8.92
C LYS A 184 3.75 -0.95 -8.85
N PHE A 185 3.31 0.30 -8.78
CA PHE A 185 4.18 1.44 -8.50
C PHE A 185 4.05 1.83 -7.04
N VAL A 186 5.19 1.99 -6.36
CA VAL A 186 5.23 2.40 -4.95
C VAL A 186 5.86 3.79 -4.84
N LEU A 187 5.13 4.73 -4.23
CA LEU A 187 5.61 6.06 -3.91
C LEU A 187 5.76 6.19 -2.39
N SER A 188 6.99 6.35 -1.92
CA SER A 188 7.30 6.51 -0.49
C SER A 188 7.87 7.90 -0.22
N PHE A 189 7.32 8.59 0.78
CA PHE A 189 7.84 9.87 1.26
C PHE A 189 8.52 9.67 2.61
N ASN A 190 9.72 10.19 2.76
CA ASN A 190 10.41 10.29 4.04
C ASN A 190 10.52 11.76 4.42
N VAL A 191 10.04 12.11 5.61
CA VAL A 191 10.03 13.49 6.10
C VAL A 191 10.94 13.59 7.31
N ASN A 192 12.07 14.28 7.15
CA ASN A 192 12.96 14.64 8.24
C ASN A 192 12.35 15.83 9.02
N LEU A 193 11.91 15.60 10.26
CA LEU A 193 11.23 16.62 11.07
C LEU A 193 12.12 17.84 11.40
N PRO A 194 13.40 17.68 11.79
CA PRO A 194 14.33 18.80 11.91
C PRO A 194 14.40 19.70 10.65
N ASP A 195 14.55 19.09 9.48
CA ASP A 195 14.67 19.84 8.22
C ASP A 195 13.35 20.52 7.85
N LEU A 196 12.22 19.82 8.05
CA LEU A 196 10.89 20.41 7.86
C LEU A 196 10.69 21.63 8.77
N HIS A 197 11.07 21.53 10.04
CA HIS A 197 10.97 22.65 10.99
C HIS A 197 11.85 23.83 10.58
N LYS A 198 13.08 23.57 10.11
CA LYS A 198 13.98 24.60 9.58
C LYS A 198 13.36 25.26 8.34
N SER A 199 12.83 24.45 7.41
CA SER A 199 12.18 24.89 6.17
C SER A 199 10.96 25.80 6.45
N ILE A 200 10.12 25.43 7.42
CA ILE A 200 8.99 26.27 7.86
C ILE A 200 9.47 27.62 8.39
N LYS A 201 10.50 27.64 9.25
CA LYS A 201 11.07 28.90 9.76
C LYS A 201 11.66 29.78 8.67
N GLN A 202 12.25 29.16 7.66
CA GLN A 202 12.85 29.83 6.51
C GLN A 202 11.82 30.20 5.44
N LYS A 203 10.55 29.81 5.59
CA LYS A 203 9.50 30.02 4.59
C LYS A 203 9.92 29.50 3.22
N SER A 204 10.56 28.34 3.17
CA SER A 204 11.24 27.88 1.95
C SER A 204 10.31 27.73 0.75
N LEU A 205 9.06 27.30 0.94
CA LEU A 205 8.08 27.21 -0.15
C LEU A 205 7.66 28.59 -0.66
N GLU A 206 7.30 29.52 0.24
CA GLU A 206 6.97 30.91 -0.15
C GLU A 206 8.16 31.57 -0.87
N THR A 207 9.37 31.30 -0.40
CA THR A 207 10.60 31.79 -1.01
C THR A 207 10.75 31.26 -2.43
N LEU A 208 10.58 29.95 -2.62
CA LEU A 208 10.67 29.30 -3.93
C LEU A 208 9.58 29.81 -4.90
N GLU A 209 8.35 29.97 -4.42
CA GLU A 209 7.22 30.45 -5.23
C GLU A 209 7.40 31.89 -5.75
N ASN A 210 8.26 32.68 -5.10
CA ASN A 210 8.55 34.07 -5.48
C ASN A 210 9.88 34.23 -6.24
N MET A 211 10.64 33.15 -6.47
CA MET A 211 11.86 33.19 -7.26
C MET A 211 11.54 33.20 -8.75
N SER A 212 12.37 33.89 -9.54
CA SER A 212 12.33 33.77 -11.00
C SER A 212 12.98 32.47 -11.47
N ASP A 213 12.64 32.03 -12.68
CA ASP A 213 13.26 30.85 -13.29
C ASP A 213 14.78 31.01 -13.43
N GLU A 214 15.27 32.22 -13.70
CA GLU A 214 16.71 32.50 -13.76
C GLU A 214 17.38 32.37 -12.38
N GLU A 215 16.72 32.85 -11.32
CA GLU A 215 17.23 32.74 -9.94
C GLU A 215 17.28 31.28 -9.47
N VAL A 216 16.26 30.49 -9.80
CA VAL A 216 16.23 29.05 -9.52
C VAL A 216 17.38 28.34 -10.23
N THR A 217 17.58 28.65 -11.52
CA THR A 217 18.64 28.04 -12.34
C THR A 217 20.03 28.38 -11.81
N ALA A 218 20.28 29.66 -11.50
CA ALA A 218 21.56 30.11 -10.97
C ALA A 218 21.93 29.44 -9.64
N ARG A 219 20.96 29.25 -8.73
CA ARG A 219 21.17 28.54 -7.46
C ARG A 219 21.47 27.05 -7.65
N PHE A 220 20.85 26.43 -8.66
CA PHE A 220 21.10 25.03 -8.98
C PHE A 220 22.51 24.82 -9.52
N GLU A 221 22.97 25.73 -10.38
CA GLU A 221 24.33 25.73 -10.93
C GLU A 221 25.40 26.00 -9.85
N GLU A 222 25.12 26.88 -8.89
CA GLU A 222 26.01 27.16 -7.75
C GLU A 222 26.21 25.92 -6.86
N GLU A 223 25.14 25.19 -6.54
CA GLU A 223 25.19 23.93 -5.78
C GLU A 223 25.94 22.81 -6.53
N LEU A 224 25.68 22.65 -7.83
CA LEU A 224 26.38 21.67 -8.67
C LEU A 224 27.89 21.97 -8.76
N GLY A 225 28.25 23.23 -8.96
CA GLY A 225 29.65 23.68 -8.97
C GLY A 225 30.34 23.48 -7.61
N TYR A 226 29.61 23.55 -6.51
CA TYR A 226 30.13 23.24 -5.17
C TYR A 226 30.41 21.74 -5.00
N MET A 227 29.51 20.87 -5.46
CA MET A 227 29.69 19.41 -5.39
C MET A 227 30.87 18.90 -6.23
N GLU A 228 31.11 19.48 -7.41
CA GLU A 228 32.26 19.11 -8.26
C GLU A 228 33.63 19.47 -7.67
N ASN A 229 33.67 20.46 -6.77
CA ASN A 229 34.90 20.92 -6.12
C ASN A 229 35.18 20.20 -4.78
N VAL A 230 34.16 19.66 -4.12
CA VAL A 230 34.31 18.86 -2.88
C VAL A 230 34.74 17.41 -3.16
N GLY A 231 34.61 16.95 -4.42
CA GLY A 231 35.07 15.64 -4.88
C GLY A 231 36.51 15.56 -5.40
N LYS A 232 37.30 16.64 -5.29
CA LYS A 232 38.75 16.68 -5.60
C LYS A 232 39.58 16.79 -4.33
#